data_AF-A0A6B3ERT9-F1
#
_entry.id   AF-A0A6B3ERT9-F1
#
_cell.length_a   1.000
_cell.length_b   1.000
_cell.length_c   1.000
_cell.angle_alpha   90.00
_cell.angle_beta   90.00
_cell.angle_gamma   90.00
#
_symmetry.space_group_name_H-M   'P 1'
#
loop_
_entity.id
_entity.type
_entity.pdbx_description
1 polymer ?
#
loop_
_entity_poly.entity_id
_entity_poly.type
_entity_poly.pdbx_seq_one_letter_code
_entity_poly.pdbx_strand_id
1 'polypeptide(L)'
;AAGGPGPAASATPPRGVLRGSIRLVADADATATRLHRAVGFLLAPGWMVPLLTALVAMEAVIALRAGELLLATREVFTNPVLLTGLATLLWFSTALHELAHAVVARHHGGKVAEIGLRWRFPVVIMYCTVDNYLYLGSRRQRVNTALAGAVMNLLFLLPFAALWLFAPLDDATHGAFGALLLLGSVQALAMLVPLPPLDGYRIAGQLCGATELAASTATYLRLAARRDPAAAGYPRRARTAYLGYGTCAVLSLVLVVAAVVAAVVQLLPA
;
A
#
# COMPACT_ATOMS: atom_id res chain seq x y z
N ALA A 1 19.24 -18.94 -38.69
CA ALA A 1 19.15 -18.55 -37.27
C ALA A 1 18.52 -17.17 -37.21
N ALA A 2 17.21 -17.10 -36.93
CA ALA A 2 16.48 -15.84 -36.82
C ALA A 2 16.45 -15.42 -35.34
N GLY A 3 17.08 -14.29 -35.02
CA GLY A 3 17.12 -13.72 -33.68
C GLY A 3 15.73 -13.27 -33.23
N GLY A 4 15.27 -13.81 -32.11
CA GLY A 4 14.03 -13.38 -31.47
C GLY A 4 14.13 -11.94 -30.95
N PRO A 5 13.02 -11.19 -30.91
CA PRO A 5 13.00 -9.82 -30.41
C PRO A 5 13.35 -9.80 -28.92
N GLY A 6 14.37 -9.01 -28.56
CA GLY A 6 14.78 -8.79 -27.18
C GLY A 6 13.65 -8.16 -26.34
N PRO A 7 13.67 -8.35 -25.01
CA PRO A 7 12.66 -7.81 -24.13
C PRO A 7 12.59 -6.28 -24.26
N ALA A 8 11.39 -5.76 -24.54
CA ALA A 8 11.14 -4.34 -24.69
C ALA A 8 11.53 -3.59 -23.40
N ALA A 9 12.58 -2.78 -23.49
CA ALA A 9 12.93 -1.83 -22.45
C ALA A 9 11.72 -0.93 -22.20
N SER A 10 11.21 -0.92 -20.97
CA SER A 10 10.12 -0.05 -20.53
C SER A 10 10.48 1.41 -20.84
N ALA A 11 9.76 2.03 -21.77
CA ALA A 11 10.00 3.40 -22.18
C ALA A 11 9.89 4.35 -20.98
N THR A 12 10.96 5.10 -20.71
CA THR A 12 10.98 6.15 -19.69
C THR A 12 9.90 7.19 -20.03
N PRO A 13 8.92 7.46 -19.15
CA PRO A 13 7.89 8.44 -19.45
C PRO A 13 8.51 9.84 -19.64
N PRO A 14 7.91 10.69 -20.49
CA PRO A 14 8.46 12.01 -20.81
C PRO A 14 8.64 12.85 -19.54
N ARG A 15 9.83 13.44 -19.39
CA ARG A 15 10.20 14.32 -18.29
C ARG A 15 9.62 15.71 -18.53
N GLY A 16 8.72 16.18 -17.67
CA GLY A 16 8.20 17.54 -17.67
C GLY A 16 8.23 18.16 -16.26
N VAL A 17 8.04 19.48 -16.15
CA VAL A 17 8.04 20.20 -14.87
C VAL A 17 6.96 19.67 -13.91
N LEU A 18 5.81 19.24 -14.45
CA LEU A 18 4.66 18.74 -13.69
C LEU A 18 4.68 17.23 -13.43
N ARG A 19 5.54 16.47 -14.13
CA ARG A 19 5.61 15.00 -14.02
C ARG A 19 7.00 14.51 -14.42
N GLY A 20 7.68 13.79 -13.53
CA GLY A 20 8.98 13.21 -13.83
C GLY A 20 9.36 12.10 -12.85
N SER A 21 10.47 11.43 -13.16
CA SER A 21 11.11 10.48 -12.26
C SER A 21 12.63 10.65 -12.23
N ILE A 22 13.21 10.48 -11.04
CA ILE A 22 14.64 10.47 -10.79
C ILE A 22 14.99 9.14 -10.13
N ARG A 23 16.08 8.54 -10.59
CA ARG A 23 16.71 7.39 -9.93
C ARG A 23 17.42 7.91 -8.69
N LEU A 24 17.03 7.41 -7.52
CA LEU A 24 17.65 7.79 -6.25
C LEU A 24 18.96 7.04 -6.02
N VAL A 25 19.10 5.88 -6.64
CA VAL A 25 20.21 4.95 -6.37
C VAL A 25 20.79 4.47 -7.70
N ALA A 26 22.13 4.42 -7.77
CA ALA A 26 22.85 3.91 -8.94
C ALA A 26 22.66 2.40 -9.14
N ASP A 27 22.58 1.64 -8.04
CA ASP A 27 22.30 0.20 -8.02
C ASP A 27 21.21 -0.14 -6.98
N ALA A 28 20.00 -0.33 -7.49
CA ALA A 28 18.82 -0.64 -6.68
C ALA A 28 18.89 -2.05 -6.07
N ASP A 29 19.47 -3.03 -6.77
CA ASP A 29 19.58 -4.41 -6.29
C ASP A 29 20.61 -4.53 -5.17
N ALA A 30 21.75 -3.85 -5.30
CA ALA A 30 22.75 -3.78 -4.24
C ALA A 30 22.19 -3.11 -2.97
N THR A 31 21.40 -2.05 -3.12
CA THR A 31 20.78 -1.35 -2.00
C THR A 31 19.71 -2.20 -1.32
N ALA A 32 18.81 -2.81 -2.10
CA ALA A 32 17.85 -3.77 -1.56
C ALA A 32 18.54 -4.95 -0.87
N THR A 33 19.69 -5.42 -1.37
CA THR A 33 20.48 -6.48 -0.74
C THR A 33 21.15 -6.03 0.57
N ARG A 34 21.62 -4.79 0.66
CA ARG A 34 22.17 -4.23 1.91
C ARG A 34 21.08 -4.09 2.97
N LEU A 35 19.92 -3.56 2.57
CA LEU A 35 18.76 -3.45 3.43
C LEU A 35 18.26 -4.82 3.88
N HIS A 36 18.11 -5.78 2.97
CA HIS A 36 17.76 -7.15 3.30
C HIS A 36 18.76 -7.80 4.25
N ARG A 37 20.07 -7.56 4.09
CA ARG A 37 21.06 -8.05 5.08
C ARG A 37 20.88 -7.41 6.46
N ALA A 38 20.54 -6.13 6.50
CA ALA A 38 20.35 -5.40 7.76
C ALA A 38 19.06 -5.80 8.48
N VAL A 39 17.93 -5.94 7.77
CA VAL A 39 16.59 -6.14 8.38
C VAL A 39 15.96 -7.50 8.08
N GLY A 40 16.62 -8.35 7.29
CA GLY A 40 16.07 -9.64 6.84
C GLY A 40 15.80 -10.62 7.98
N PHE A 41 16.45 -10.45 9.14
CA PHE A 41 16.17 -11.23 10.34
C PHE A 41 14.75 -10.98 10.89
N LEU A 42 14.18 -9.79 10.65
CA LEU A 42 12.81 -9.45 11.07
C LEU A 42 11.75 -10.27 10.31
N LEU A 43 12.11 -10.81 9.13
CA LEU A 43 11.23 -11.67 8.34
C LEU A 43 11.22 -13.12 8.85
N ALA A 44 12.09 -13.48 9.80
CA ALA A 44 12.05 -14.79 10.43
C ALA A 44 10.81 -14.93 11.32
N PRO A 45 10.18 -16.11 11.42
CA PRO A 45 8.94 -16.30 12.20
C PRO A 45 9.04 -15.84 13.66
N GLY A 46 10.20 -16.01 14.29
CA GLY A 46 10.44 -15.62 15.68
C GLY A 46 10.35 -14.11 15.94
N TRP A 47 10.62 -13.27 14.93
CA TRP A 47 10.48 -11.81 15.02
C TRP A 47 9.16 -11.34 14.42
N MET A 48 8.73 -11.97 13.33
CA MET A 48 7.54 -11.57 12.60
C MET A 48 6.25 -11.79 13.41
N VAL A 49 6.14 -12.88 14.18
CA VAL A 49 4.92 -13.14 14.99
C VAL A 49 4.75 -12.09 16.10
N PRO A 50 5.76 -11.78 16.94
CA PRO A 50 5.66 -10.70 17.91
C PRO A 50 5.35 -9.35 17.27
N LEU A 51 5.99 -9.02 16.14
CA LEU A 51 5.75 -7.76 15.43
C LEU A 51 4.30 -7.66 14.96
N LEU A 52 3.79 -8.67 14.26
CA LEU A 52 2.39 -8.68 13.80
C LEU A 52 1.41 -8.62 14.99
N THR A 53 1.74 -9.27 16.11
CA THR A 53 0.93 -9.20 17.33
C THR A 53 0.91 -7.77 17.89
N ALA A 54 2.05 -7.10 17.94
CA ALA A 54 2.15 -5.70 18.37
C ALA A 54 1.38 -4.76 17.43
N LEU A 55 1.42 -5.00 16.12
CA LEU A 55 0.63 -4.25 15.15
C LEU A 55 -0.88 -4.42 15.38
N VAL A 56 -1.35 -5.64 15.58
CA VAL A 56 -2.77 -5.91 15.86
C VAL A 56 -3.19 -5.26 17.18
N ALA A 57 -2.36 -5.32 18.21
CA ALA A 57 -2.63 -4.66 19.49
C ALA A 57 -2.70 -3.13 19.34
N MET A 58 -1.77 -2.54 18.58
CA MET A 58 -1.77 -1.11 18.28
C MET A 58 -3.06 -0.70 17.55
N GLU A 59 -3.45 -1.41 16.50
CA GLU A 59 -4.70 -1.13 15.77
C GLU A 59 -5.94 -1.28 16.66
N ALA A 60 -5.96 -2.27 17.56
CA ALA A 60 -7.04 -2.42 18.53
C ALA A 60 -7.12 -1.23 19.48
N VAL A 61 -5.98 -0.73 19.99
CA VAL A 61 -5.93 0.46 20.84
C VAL A 61 -6.42 1.70 20.08
N ILE A 62 -5.95 1.91 18.85
CA ILE A 62 -6.39 3.02 17.98
C ILE A 62 -7.90 2.95 17.75
N ALA A 63 -8.45 1.76 17.46
CA ALA A 63 -9.87 1.58 17.26
C ALA A 63 -10.70 1.88 18.52
N LEU A 64 -10.24 1.42 19.70
CA LEU A 64 -10.89 1.66 20.98
C LEU A 64 -10.82 3.13 21.41
N ARG A 65 -9.79 3.86 20.98
CA ARG A 65 -9.56 5.28 21.28
C ARG A 65 -9.88 6.21 20.11
N ALA A 66 -10.55 5.72 19.07
CA ALA A 66 -10.87 6.50 17.88
C ALA A 66 -11.68 7.77 18.21
N GLY A 67 -12.56 7.68 19.22
CA GLY A 67 -13.34 8.81 19.71
C GLY A 67 -12.53 9.93 20.37
N GLU A 68 -11.28 9.69 20.75
CA GLU A 68 -10.33 10.71 21.25
C GLU A 68 -9.44 11.22 20.11
N LEU A 69 -8.91 10.29 19.31
CA LEU A 69 -7.98 10.57 18.22
C LEU A 69 -8.58 11.45 17.12
N LEU A 70 -9.89 11.33 16.89
CA LEU A 70 -10.59 12.09 15.85
C LEU A 70 -10.57 13.60 16.12
N LEU A 71 -10.69 13.99 17.38
CA LEU A 71 -10.77 15.39 17.81
C LEU A 71 -9.39 16.02 17.69
N ALA A 72 -8.38 15.32 18.21
CA ALA A 72 -6.97 15.67 18.08
C ALA A 72 -6.56 15.82 16.61
N THR A 73 -7.06 14.95 15.73
CA THR A 73 -6.87 15.07 14.28
C THR A 73 -7.40 16.40 13.74
N ARG A 74 -8.60 16.84 14.15
CA ARG A 74 -9.17 18.13 13.70
C ARG A 74 -8.31 19.31 14.13
N GLU A 75 -7.82 19.29 15.36
CA GLU A 75 -6.97 20.35 15.89
C GLU A 75 -5.67 20.49 15.08
N VAL A 76 -5.04 19.37 14.72
CA VAL A 76 -3.84 19.36 13.87
C VAL A 76 -4.09 19.99 12.50
N PHE A 77 -5.28 19.82 11.92
CA PHE A 77 -5.63 20.47 10.65
C PHE A 77 -5.70 22.00 10.74
N THR A 78 -5.90 22.56 11.93
CA THR A 78 -5.88 24.02 12.14
C THR A 78 -4.48 24.59 12.33
N ASN A 79 -3.49 23.74 12.63
CA ASN A 79 -2.10 24.15 12.87
C ASN A 79 -1.20 23.77 11.68
N PRO A 80 -0.75 24.74 10.85
CA PRO A 80 0.00 24.44 9.64
C PRO A 80 1.36 23.79 9.91
N VAL A 81 1.98 24.04 11.06
CA VAL A 81 3.29 23.46 11.42
C VAL A 81 3.12 21.97 11.73
N LEU A 82 2.14 21.62 12.58
CA LEU A 82 1.84 20.23 12.91
C LEU A 82 1.36 19.45 11.67
N LEU A 83 0.51 20.08 10.85
CA LEU A 83 0.04 19.50 9.60
C LEU A 83 1.20 19.20 8.63
N THR A 84 2.18 20.10 8.52
CA THR A 84 3.36 19.89 7.66
C THR A 84 4.24 18.76 8.18
N GLY A 85 4.46 18.70 9.51
CA GLY A 85 5.21 17.60 10.15
C GLY A 85 4.54 16.24 9.93
N LEU A 86 3.23 16.17 10.17
CA LEU A 86 2.40 14.99 9.94
C LEU A 86 2.46 14.54 8.47
N ALA A 87 2.26 15.45 7.52
CA ALA A 87 2.33 15.14 6.09
C ALA A 87 3.72 14.60 5.70
N THR A 88 4.79 15.16 6.27
CA THR A 88 6.17 14.71 6.04
C THR A 88 6.40 13.29 6.56
N LEU A 89 5.88 12.97 7.76
CA LEU A 89 6.00 11.63 8.34
C LEU A 89 5.20 10.58 7.53
N LEU A 90 3.97 10.91 7.12
CA LEU A 90 3.15 10.02 6.28
C LEU A 90 3.77 9.79 4.90
N TRP A 91 4.38 10.83 4.34
CA TRP A 91 5.14 10.73 3.11
C TRP A 91 6.36 9.80 3.27
N PHE A 92 7.11 9.96 4.36
CA PHE A 92 8.25 9.09 4.66
C PHE A 92 7.81 7.64 4.90
N SER A 93 6.68 7.42 5.57
CA SER A 93 6.06 6.10 5.69
C SER A 93 5.79 5.47 4.32
N THR A 94 5.24 6.25 3.37
CA THR A 94 4.99 5.79 2.00
C THR A 94 6.28 5.45 1.25
N ALA A 95 7.37 6.16 1.53
CA ALA A 95 8.68 5.75 1.02
C ALA A 95 9.11 4.40 1.60
N LEU A 96 9.06 4.22 2.93
CA LEU A 96 9.41 2.95 3.55
C LEU A 96 8.54 1.77 3.05
N HIS A 97 7.25 2.01 2.78
CA HIS A 97 6.33 1.06 2.17
C HIS A 97 6.87 0.47 0.86
N GLU A 98 7.28 1.33 -0.06
CA GLU A 98 7.82 0.92 -1.37
C GLU A 98 9.16 0.20 -1.22
N LEU A 99 9.97 0.60 -0.24
CA LEU A 99 11.21 -0.07 0.09
C LEU A 99 10.98 -1.48 0.67
N ALA A 100 9.93 -1.65 1.48
CA ALA A 100 9.57 -2.93 2.06
C ALA A 100 9.17 -3.97 0.99
N HIS A 101 8.45 -3.55 -0.06
CA HIS A 101 8.22 -4.41 -1.22
C HIS A 101 9.52 -4.89 -1.85
N ALA A 102 10.51 -4.00 -1.99
CA ALA A 102 11.83 -4.32 -2.52
C ALA A 102 12.56 -5.38 -1.67
N VAL A 103 12.57 -5.16 -0.35
CA VAL A 103 13.28 -6.02 0.62
C VAL A 103 12.64 -7.40 0.70
N VAL A 104 11.31 -7.49 0.74
CA VAL A 104 10.60 -8.78 0.79
C VAL A 104 10.68 -9.50 -0.56
N ALA A 105 10.59 -8.78 -1.68
CA ALA A 105 10.86 -9.36 -2.98
C ALA A 105 12.27 -9.97 -3.03
N ARG A 106 13.28 -9.26 -2.52
CA ARG A 106 14.67 -9.75 -2.45
C ARG A 106 14.80 -10.99 -1.56
N HIS A 107 14.12 -11.01 -0.41
CA HIS A 107 14.08 -12.18 0.47
C HIS A 107 13.56 -13.44 -0.24
N HIS A 108 12.63 -13.27 -1.17
CA HIS A 108 12.07 -14.36 -1.97
C HIS A 108 12.83 -14.63 -3.29
N GLY A 109 14.03 -14.05 -3.47
CA GLY A 109 14.87 -14.26 -4.64
C GLY A 109 14.55 -13.34 -5.83
N GLY A 110 13.74 -12.31 -5.63
CA GLY A 110 13.47 -11.26 -6.61
C GLY A 110 14.69 -10.35 -6.84
N LYS A 111 14.78 -9.80 -8.06
CA LYS A 111 15.71 -8.73 -8.41
C LYS A 111 14.99 -7.39 -8.41
N VAL A 112 15.60 -6.39 -7.77
CA VAL A 112 15.05 -5.03 -7.73
C VAL A 112 15.65 -4.24 -8.88
N ALA A 113 14.79 -3.71 -9.74
CA ALA A 113 15.17 -3.04 -10.97
C ALA A 113 15.66 -1.62 -10.70
N GLU A 114 14.85 -0.89 -9.93
CA GLU A 114 14.98 0.55 -9.80
C GLU A 114 14.30 1.01 -8.51
N ILE A 115 15.02 1.81 -7.72
CA ILE A 115 14.49 2.58 -6.60
C ILE A 115 14.62 4.05 -7.00
N GLY A 116 13.49 4.74 -7.08
CA GLY A 116 13.44 6.11 -7.58
C GLY A 116 12.37 6.95 -6.91
N LEU A 117 12.41 8.24 -7.22
CA LEU A 117 11.42 9.21 -6.81
C LEU A 117 10.64 9.63 -8.05
N ARG A 118 9.32 9.54 -7.99
CA ARG A 118 8.42 10.01 -9.04
C ARG A 118 7.61 11.16 -8.49
N TRP A 119 7.63 12.30 -9.17
CA TRP A 119 6.76 13.42 -8.80
C TRP A 119 5.66 13.60 -9.83
N ARG A 120 4.47 13.90 -9.33
CA ARG A 120 3.33 14.39 -10.08
C ARG A 120 2.73 15.51 -9.23
N PHE A 121 3.08 16.74 -9.56
CA PHE A 121 2.83 17.90 -8.71
C PHE A 121 1.33 17.97 -8.30
N PRO A 122 1.02 18.16 -7.01
CA PRO A 122 1.91 18.52 -5.90
C PRO A 122 2.56 17.34 -5.15
N VAL A 123 2.31 16.08 -5.55
CA VAL A 123 2.72 14.90 -4.78
C VAL A 123 4.02 14.31 -5.33
N VAL A 124 4.98 14.09 -4.44
CA VAL A 124 6.19 13.31 -4.71
C VAL A 124 5.97 11.91 -4.11
N ILE A 125 6.27 10.85 -4.83
CA ILE A 125 6.04 9.45 -4.40
C ILE A 125 7.31 8.66 -4.70
N MET A 126 7.88 8.00 -3.69
CA MET A 126 8.95 7.05 -3.96
C MET A 126 8.36 5.84 -4.69
N TYR A 127 9.05 5.28 -5.67
CA TYR A 127 8.62 4.04 -6.32
C TYR A 127 9.76 3.06 -6.29
N CYS A 128 9.43 1.80 -6.04
CA CYS A 128 10.35 0.70 -6.24
C CYS A 128 9.79 -0.25 -7.30
N THR A 129 10.49 -0.37 -8.42
CA THR A 129 10.15 -1.33 -9.46
C THR A 129 10.89 -2.64 -9.20
N VAL A 130 10.14 -3.71 -9.00
CA VAL A 130 10.67 -5.08 -8.91
C VAL A 130 10.48 -5.75 -10.27
N ASP A 131 11.55 -5.96 -11.03
CA ASP A 131 11.51 -6.55 -12.38
C ASP A 131 10.82 -7.93 -12.40
N ASN A 132 10.98 -8.69 -11.32
CA ASN A 132 10.61 -10.09 -11.28
C ASN A 132 9.38 -10.40 -10.41
N TYR A 133 8.56 -9.40 -10.06
CA TYR A 133 7.43 -9.59 -9.14
C TYR A 133 6.47 -10.73 -9.57
N LEU A 134 6.19 -10.82 -10.87
CA LEU A 134 5.32 -11.86 -11.44
C LEU A 134 5.99 -13.26 -11.48
N TYR A 135 7.32 -13.31 -11.46
CA TYR A 135 8.10 -14.55 -11.55
C TYR A 135 8.60 -15.05 -10.19
N LEU A 136 8.24 -14.38 -9.08
CA LEU A 136 8.41 -14.95 -7.75
C LEU A 136 7.69 -16.31 -7.70
N GLY A 137 8.43 -17.36 -7.32
CA GLY A 137 8.10 -18.76 -7.62
C GLY A 137 6.77 -19.26 -7.03
N SER A 138 6.29 -18.68 -5.93
CA SER A 138 5.02 -19.09 -5.31
C SER A 138 4.03 -17.93 -5.12
N ARG A 139 2.74 -18.28 -5.17
CA ARG A 139 1.64 -17.34 -4.89
C ARG A 139 1.73 -16.71 -3.50
N ARG A 140 2.18 -17.48 -2.49
CA ARG A 140 2.38 -16.99 -1.12
C ARG A 140 3.45 -15.90 -1.06
N GLN A 141 4.58 -16.09 -1.76
CA GLN A 141 5.63 -15.08 -1.81
C GLN A 141 5.14 -13.77 -2.45
N ARG A 142 4.34 -13.85 -3.52
CA ARG A 142 3.76 -12.66 -4.16
C ARG A 142 2.78 -11.93 -3.24
N VAL A 143 1.93 -12.67 -2.51
CA VAL A 143 1.03 -12.08 -1.51
C VAL A 143 1.82 -11.44 -0.36
N ASN A 144 2.85 -12.11 0.16
CA ASN A 144 3.70 -11.56 1.21
C ASN A 144 4.40 -10.27 0.75
N THR A 145 4.92 -10.24 -0.48
CA THR A 145 5.51 -9.03 -1.05
C THR A 145 4.49 -7.91 -1.15
N ALA A 146 3.25 -8.18 -1.58
CA ALA A 146 2.19 -7.15 -1.62
C ALA A 146 1.76 -6.68 -0.21
N LEU A 147 1.79 -7.56 0.79
CA LEU A 147 1.49 -7.18 2.18
C LEU A 147 2.62 -6.37 2.83
N ALA A 148 3.86 -6.53 2.37
CA ALA A 148 5.05 -5.94 2.98
C ALA A 148 4.94 -4.41 3.14
N GLY A 149 4.39 -3.72 2.14
CA GLY A 149 4.21 -2.27 2.18
C GLY A 149 3.26 -1.84 3.30
N ALA A 150 2.07 -2.46 3.38
CA ALA A 150 1.10 -2.14 4.42
C ALA A 150 1.63 -2.46 5.82
N VAL A 151 2.32 -3.60 5.97
CA VAL A 151 2.98 -3.97 7.24
C VAL A 151 4.04 -2.94 7.62
N MET A 152 4.85 -2.45 6.67
CA MET A 152 5.86 -1.43 6.94
C MET A 152 5.25 -0.09 7.35
N ASN A 153 4.13 0.32 6.74
CA ASN A 153 3.42 1.52 7.20
C ASN A 153 2.99 1.39 8.66
N LEU A 154 2.45 0.25 9.07
CA LEU A 154 2.06 0.01 10.46
C LEU A 154 3.27 -0.09 11.39
N LEU A 155 4.36 -0.74 10.96
CA LEU A 155 5.61 -0.81 11.72
C LEU A 155 6.21 0.58 11.94
N PHE A 156 6.06 1.50 10.98
CA PHE A 156 6.51 2.88 11.12
C PHE A 156 5.78 3.62 12.25
N LEU A 157 4.51 3.26 12.52
CA LEU A 157 3.69 3.88 13.56
C LEU A 157 3.99 3.35 14.97
N LEU A 158 4.48 2.12 15.11
CA LEU A 158 4.79 1.49 16.41
C LEU A 158 5.59 2.37 17.38
N PRO A 159 6.73 3.00 17.00
CA PRO A 159 7.47 3.86 17.92
C PRO A 159 6.64 5.09 18.37
N PHE A 160 5.83 5.66 17.47
CA PHE A 160 4.95 6.77 17.81
C PHE A 160 3.80 6.32 18.72
N ALA A 161 3.30 5.10 18.56
CA ALA A 161 2.30 4.52 19.45
C ALA A 161 2.85 4.33 20.86
N ALA A 162 4.09 3.87 20.99
CA ALA A 162 4.76 3.75 22.28
C ALA A 162 4.97 5.12 22.93
N LEU A 163 5.40 6.13 22.17
CA LEU A 163 5.55 7.50 22.67
C LEU A 163 4.20 8.08 23.11
N TRP A 164 3.15 7.90 22.30
CA TRP A 164 1.80 8.38 22.59
C TRP A 164 1.23 7.74 23.87
N LEU A 165 1.46 6.44 24.09
CA LEU A 165 0.92 5.72 25.25
C LEU A 165 1.70 5.94 26.55
N PHE A 166 3.01 6.10 26.48
CA PHE A 166 3.88 6.00 27.66
C PHE A 166 4.73 7.24 27.94
N ALA A 167 4.92 8.14 26.97
CA ALA A 167 5.72 9.33 27.20
C ALA A 167 4.86 10.46 27.80
N PRO A 168 5.39 11.23 28.77
CA PRO A 168 4.76 12.46 29.25
C PRO A 168 4.95 13.56 28.20
N LEU A 169 3.98 13.67 27.28
CA LEU A 169 3.98 14.66 26.20
C LEU A 169 3.12 15.86 26.58
N ASP A 170 3.43 17.04 26.04
CA ASP A 170 2.51 18.18 26.06
C ASP A 170 1.27 17.90 25.18
N ASP A 171 0.18 18.61 25.43
CA ASP A 171 -1.11 18.37 24.77
C ASP A 171 -1.03 18.45 23.25
N ALA A 172 -0.25 19.39 22.71
CA ALA A 172 -0.10 19.57 21.27
C ALA A 172 0.66 18.40 20.63
N THR A 173 1.77 17.96 21.24
CA THR A 173 2.54 16.80 20.75
C THR A 173 1.74 15.50 20.90
N HIS A 174 1.03 15.33 22.00
CA HIS A 174 0.17 14.18 22.24
C HIS A 174 -0.95 14.10 21.18
N GLY A 175 -1.59 15.23 20.87
CA GLY A 175 -2.58 15.33 19.79
C GLY A 175 -2.00 15.06 18.40
N ALA A 176 -0.81 15.58 18.10
CA ALA A 176 -0.13 15.35 16.83
C ALA A 176 0.22 13.87 16.60
N PHE A 177 0.72 13.17 17.62
CA PHE A 177 0.95 11.73 17.53
C PHE A 177 -0.34 10.95 17.42
N GLY A 178 -1.40 11.34 18.13
CA GLY A 178 -2.72 10.74 17.95
C GLY A 178 -3.25 10.86 16.51
N ALA A 179 -3.10 12.04 15.90
CA ALA A 179 -3.47 12.26 14.51
C ALA A 179 -2.62 11.43 13.53
N LEU A 180 -1.31 11.32 13.78
CA LEU A 180 -0.39 10.47 13.01
C LEU A 180 -0.79 9.00 13.08
N LEU A 181 -1.13 8.50 14.26
CA LEU A 181 -1.57 7.12 14.46
C LEU A 181 -2.88 6.85 13.69
N LEU A 182 -3.88 7.71 13.84
CA LEU A 182 -5.16 7.53 13.16
C LEU A 182 -5.01 7.60 11.64
N LEU A 183 -4.40 8.67 11.12
CA LEU A 183 -4.26 8.88 9.68
C LEU A 183 -3.28 7.90 9.05
N GLY A 184 -2.21 7.55 9.76
CA GLY A 184 -1.25 6.53 9.33
C GLY A 184 -1.87 5.14 9.24
N SER A 185 -2.66 4.73 10.24
CA SER A 185 -3.38 3.46 10.21
C SER A 185 -4.40 3.42 9.09
N VAL A 186 -5.17 4.50 8.90
CA VAL A 186 -6.07 4.63 7.74
C VAL A 186 -5.30 4.52 6.43
N GLN A 187 -4.16 5.21 6.28
CA GLN A 187 -3.31 5.12 5.09
C GLN A 187 -2.82 3.67 4.85
N ALA A 188 -2.37 2.98 5.88
CA ALA A 188 -1.87 1.61 5.79
C ALA A 188 -2.97 0.61 5.40
N LEU A 189 -4.13 0.70 6.05
CA LEU A 189 -5.27 -0.17 5.79
C LEU A 189 -5.92 0.13 4.43
N ALA A 190 -5.95 1.39 4.01
CA ALA A 190 -6.45 1.78 2.69
C ALA A 190 -5.66 1.09 1.57
N MET A 191 -4.35 0.88 1.72
CA MET A 191 -3.54 0.17 0.70
C MET A 191 -3.92 -1.32 0.55
N LEU A 192 -4.59 -1.91 1.54
CA LEU A 192 -5.09 -3.28 1.49
C LEU A 192 -6.47 -3.42 0.82
N VAL A 193 -7.10 -2.30 0.48
CA VAL A 193 -8.39 -2.30 -0.23
C VAL A 193 -8.22 -2.92 -1.63
N PRO A 194 -9.11 -3.82 -2.08
CA PRO A 194 -8.98 -4.55 -3.34
C PRO A 194 -9.36 -3.69 -4.57
N LEU A 195 -8.83 -2.47 -4.67
CA LEU A 195 -9.04 -1.53 -5.76
C LEU A 195 -7.72 -1.21 -6.48
N PRO A 196 -7.68 -1.16 -7.83
CA PRO A 196 -6.47 -0.73 -8.54
C PRO A 196 -6.16 0.75 -8.25
N PRO A 197 -4.89 1.17 -8.09
CA PRO A 197 -3.64 0.40 -8.20
C PRO A 197 -3.08 -0.13 -6.86
N LEU A 198 -3.91 -0.24 -5.82
CA LEU A 198 -3.50 -0.55 -4.44
C LEU A 198 -2.96 -1.99 -4.30
N ASP A 199 -2.24 -2.28 -3.20
CA ASP A 199 -1.68 -3.61 -2.96
C ASP A 199 -2.76 -4.66 -2.73
N GLY A 200 -3.90 -4.29 -2.15
CA GLY A 200 -5.07 -5.16 -2.02
C GLY A 200 -5.52 -5.72 -3.37
N TYR A 201 -5.45 -4.93 -4.44
CA TYR A 201 -5.74 -5.40 -5.80
C TYR A 201 -4.71 -6.44 -6.28
N ARG A 202 -3.43 -6.21 -6.01
CA ARG A 202 -2.37 -7.17 -6.34
C ARG A 202 -2.59 -8.48 -5.60
N ILE A 203 -2.94 -8.43 -4.32
CA ILE A 203 -3.30 -9.61 -3.51
C ILE A 203 -4.51 -10.32 -4.14
N ALA A 204 -5.59 -9.61 -4.44
CA ALA A 204 -6.79 -10.16 -5.06
C ALA A 204 -6.52 -10.79 -6.44
N GLY A 205 -5.61 -10.22 -7.24
CA GLY A 205 -5.13 -10.82 -8.48
C GLY A 205 -4.46 -12.17 -8.26
N GLN A 206 -3.58 -12.27 -7.25
CA GLN A 206 -2.90 -13.52 -6.89
C GLN A 206 -3.86 -14.58 -6.31
N LEU A 207 -4.66 -14.17 -5.31
CA LEU A 207 -6.08 -14.47 -5.14
C LEU A 207 -6.77 -15.36 -6.20
N CYS A 208 -7.09 -14.70 -7.31
CA CYS A 208 -7.91 -15.22 -8.38
C CYS A 208 -7.11 -15.90 -9.49
N GLY A 209 -5.78 -15.83 -9.44
CA GLY A 209 -4.90 -16.34 -10.49
C GLY A 209 -4.97 -15.53 -11.79
N ALA A 210 -5.27 -14.23 -11.69
CA ALA A 210 -5.43 -13.34 -12.83
C ALA A 210 -4.44 -12.17 -12.73
N THR A 211 -3.74 -11.87 -13.83
CA THR A 211 -2.82 -10.72 -13.93
C THR A 211 -3.57 -9.40 -14.16
N GLU A 212 -4.68 -9.44 -14.89
CA GLU A 212 -5.53 -8.30 -15.23
C GLU A 212 -6.96 -8.50 -14.70
N LEU A 213 -7.09 -8.71 -13.38
CA LEU A 213 -8.35 -9.08 -12.74
C LEU A 213 -9.45 -8.01 -12.94
N ALA A 214 -9.10 -6.73 -12.83
CA ALA A 214 -10.07 -5.64 -12.99
C ALA A 214 -10.59 -5.54 -14.43
N ALA A 215 -9.69 -5.56 -15.42
CA ALA A 215 -10.08 -5.51 -16.83
C ALA A 215 -10.88 -6.75 -17.25
N SER A 216 -10.46 -7.94 -16.81
CA SER A 216 -11.17 -9.20 -17.07
C SER A 216 -12.56 -9.21 -16.43
N THR A 217 -12.68 -8.71 -15.20
CA THR A 217 -13.96 -8.58 -14.52
C THR A 217 -14.87 -7.58 -15.23
N ALA A 218 -14.38 -6.41 -15.62
CA ALA A 218 -15.17 -5.41 -16.34
C ALA A 218 -15.66 -5.90 -17.71
N THR A 219 -14.84 -6.69 -18.42
CA THR A 219 -15.23 -7.34 -19.67
C THR A 219 -16.31 -8.40 -19.43
N TYR A 220 -16.11 -9.27 -18.45
CA TYR A 220 -17.08 -10.30 -18.09
C TYR A 220 -18.44 -9.71 -17.65
N LEU A 221 -18.42 -8.71 -16.77
CA LEU A 221 -19.64 -8.04 -16.30
C LEU A 221 -20.40 -7.35 -17.43
N ARG A 222 -19.70 -6.75 -18.41
CA ARG A 222 -20.32 -6.18 -19.61
C ARG A 222 -20.99 -7.24 -20.47
N LEU A 223 -20.33 -8.38 -20.69
CA LEU A 223 -20.91 -9.50 -21.44
C LEU A 223 -22.13 -10.08 -20.72
N ALA A 224 -22.05 -10.25 -19.39
CA ALA A 224 -23.16 -10.74 -18.57
C ALA A 224 -24.35 -9.78 -18.58
N ALA A 225 -24.12 -8.47 -18.45
CA ALA A 225 -25.17 -7.45 -18.50
C ALA A 225 -25.89 -7.41 -19.86
N ARG A 226 -25.16 -7.69 -20.95
CA ARG A 226 -25.71 -7.79 -22.31
C ARG A 226 -26.34 -9.16 -22.63
N ARG A 227 -26.33 -10.10 -21.68
CA ARG A 227 -26.76 -11.50 -21.86
C ARG A 227 -26.09 -12.19 -23.06
N ASP A 228 -24.84 -11.84 -23.33
CA ASP A 228 -24.08 -12.37 -24.45
C ASP A 228 -23.75 -13.87 -24.22
N PRO A 229 -24.01 -14.77 -25.18
CA PRO A 229 -23.63 -16.19 -25.09
C PRO A 229 -22.14 -16.41 -24.79
N ALA A 230 -21.26 -15.48 -25.20
CA ALA A 230 -19.84 -15.52 -24.90
C ALA A 230 -19.55 -15.52 -23.39
N ALA A 231 -20.45 -14.97 -22.56
CA ALA A 231 -20.34 -15.05 -21.11
C ALA A 231 -20.43 -16.50 -20.61
N ALA A 232 -21.18 -17.38 -21.30
CA ALA A 232 -21.32 -18.81 -21.02
C ALA A 232 -20.07 -19.63 -21.29
N GLY A 233 -19.20 -19.16 -22.20
CA GLY A 233 -17.93 -19.80 -22.52
C GLY A 233 -16.87 -19.69 -21.43
N TYR A 234 -17.07 -18.85 -20.40
CA TYR A 234 -16.10 -18.70 -19.32
C TYR A 234 -16.11 -19.90 -18.36
N PRO A 235 -14.94 -20.41 -17.93
CA PRO A 235 -14.85 -21.45 -16.90
C PRO A 235 -15.57 -21.03 -15.62
N ARG A 236 -16.26 -21.97 -14.95
CA ARG A 236 -17.02 -21.71 -13.70
C ARG A 236 -16.18 -20.99 -12.64
N ARG A 237 -14.92 -21.41 -12.47
CA ARG A 237 -13.98 -20.80 -11.51
C ARG A 237 -13.66 -19.33 -11.82
N ALA A 238 -13.51 -18.99 -13.11
CA ALA A 238 -13.25 -17.63 -13.53
C ALA A 238 -14.48 -16.74 -13.31
N ARG A 239 -15.69 -17.25 -13.60
CA ARG A 239 -16.95 -16.56 -13.35
C ARG A 239 -17.14 -16.22 -11.87
N THR A 240 -16.93 -17.19 -10.98
CA THR A 240 -17.03 -16.96 -9.53
C THR A 240 -15.99 -15.97 -9.04
N ALA A 241 -14.76 -16.03 -9.56
CA ALA A 241 -13.70 -15.10 -9.21
C ALA A 241 -14.02 -13.65 -9.64
N TYR A 242 -14.53 -13.45 -10.85
CA TYR A 242 -14.89 -12.12 -11.36
C TYR A 242 -16.12 -11.54 -10.67
N LEU A 243 -17.15 -12.34 -10.40
CA LEU A 243 -18.32 -11.89 -9.64
C LEU A 243 -17.95 -11.56 -8.19
N GLY A 244 -17.15 -12.41 -7.55
CA GLY A 244 -16.67 -12.21 -6.19
C GLY A 244 -15.81 -10.95 -6.09
N TYR A 245 -14.83 -10.79 -6.98
CA TYR A 245 -13.99 -9.59 -7.03
C TYR A 245 -14.81 -8.34 -7.34
N GLY A 246 -15.71 -8.38 -8.35
CA GLY A 246 -16.54 -7.23 -8.72
C GLY A 246 -17.43 -6.76 -7.56
N THR A 247 -18.06 -7.69 -6.85
CA THR A 247 -18.88 -7.39 -5.67
C THR A 247 -18.03 -6.80 -4.55
N CYS A 248 -16.87 -7.42 -4.26
CA CYS A 248 -15.95 -6.96 -3.24
C CYS A 248 -15.41 -5.55 -3.54
N ALA A 249 -15.05 -5.28 -4.79
CA ALA A 249 -14.57 -3.97 -5.24
C ALA A 249 -15.65 -2.89 -5.09
N VAL A 250 -16.90 -3.18 -5.48
CA VAL A 250 -18.02 -2.23 -5.32
C VAL A 250 -18.31 -1.96 -3.84
N LEU A 251 -18.39 -3.00 -3.01
CA LEU A 251 -18.60 -2.84 -1.56
C LEU A 251 -17.47 -2.03 -0.92
N SER A 252 -16.23 -2.33 -1.28
CA SER A 252 -15.06 -1.60 -0.80
C SER A 252 -15.12 -0.13 -1.22
N LEU A 253 -15.50 0.16 -2.46
CA LEU A 253 -15.65 1.53 -2.94
C LEU A 253 -16.73 2.28 -2.16
N VAL A 254 -17.90 1.67 -1.95
CA VAL A 254 -18.99 2.26 -1.17
C VAL A 254 -18.54 2.57 0.26
N LEU A 255 -17.85 1.63 0.92
CA LEU A 255 -17.33 1.81 2.27
C LEU A 255 -16.28 2.93 2.34
N VAL A 256 -15.36 2.98 1.38
CA VAL A 256 -14.35 4.05 1.30
C VAL A 256 -15.02 5.40 1.09
N VAL A 257 -15.99 5.50 0.18
CA VAL A 257 -16.73 6.75 -0.06
C VAL A 257 -17.50 7.17 1.20
N ALA A 258 -18.18 6.23 1.87
CA ALA A 258 -18.89 6.50 3.11
C ALA A 258 -17.93 6.98 4.22
N ALA A 259 -16.77 6.36 4.36
CA ALA A 259 -15.75 6.75 5.32
C ALA A 259 -15.17 8.15 5.02
N VAL A 260 -14.90 8.45 3.74
CA VAL A 260 -14.43 9.78 3.32
C VAL A 260 -15.49 10.84 3.58
N VAL A 261 -16.76 10.57 3.25
CA VAL A 261 -17.85 11.52 3.52
C VAL A 261 -18.00 11.74 5.02
N ALA A 262 -17.99 10.69 5.83
CA ALA A 262 -18.05 10.80 7.28
C ALA A 262 -16.86 11.60 7.83
N ALA A 263 -15.64 11.35 7.34
CA ALA A 263 -14.45 12.09 7.71
C ALA A 263 -14.55 13.56 7.31
N VAL A 264 -15.03 13.89 6.11
CA VAL A 264 -15.21 15.27 5.65
C VAL A 264 -16.24 16.01 6.50
N VAL A 265 -17.39 15.39 6.76
CA VAL A 265 -18.45 15.97 7.62
C VAL A 265 -17.96 16.21 9.05
N GLN A 266 -17.10 15.32 9.54
CA GLN A 266 -16.55 15.44 10.88
C GLN A 266 -15.39 16.43 10.94
N LEU A 267 -14.49 16.44 9.96
CA LEU A 267 -13.26 17.22 10.00
C LEU A 267 -13.42 18.66 9.50
N LEU A 268 -14.43 18.96 8.68
CA LEU A 268 -14.74 20.34 8.31
C LEU A 268 -15.46 21.06 9.46
N PRO A 269 -15.05 22.29 9.82
CA PRO A 269 -15.84 23.12 10.70
C PRO A 269 -17.19 23.43 10.03
N ALA A 270 -18.27 23.35 10.80
CA ALA A 270 -19.61 23.80 10.39
C ALA A 270 -19.64 25.33 10.19
#